data_AF-A0A848SJU3-F1
#
_entry.id   AF-A0A848SJU3-F1
#
_cell.length_a   1.000
_cell.length_b   1.000
_cell.length_c   1.000
_cell.angle_alpha   90.00
_cell.angle_beta   90.00
_cell.angle_gamma   90.00
#
_symmetry.space_group_name_H-M   'P 1'
#
loop_
_entity.id
_entity.type
_entity.pdbx_description
1 polymer ?
#
loop_
_entity_poly.entity_id
_entity_poly.type
_entity_poly.pdbx_seq_one_letter_code
_entity_poly.pdbx_strand_id
1 'polypeptide(L)'
;MPAIPLPALHASHAGTWLREANSDTRGCSKGEAINVAADTPVLLLNAPLVASRLGYPDLSGLDLLELFAFIHPAKFCVPTPKGLAHALDLDEAKGDEDVPELLQRAAGKLLQTCESSDWAEREGAWSTLQSLARLRWPWAGVLAPHVRKPERAEKWLFSRLPEWEEAPERP
;
A
#
# COMPACT_ATOMS: atom_id res chain seq x y z
N MET A 1 1.14 17.47 -1.19
CA MET A 1 2.20 16.49 -0.92
C MET A 1 2.75 16.03 -2.25
N PRO A 2 4.08 15.92 -2.43
CA PRO A 2 4.61 15.47 -3.71
C PRO A 2 4.24 14.00 -3.93
N ALA A 3 3.72 13.70 -5.12
CA ALA A 3 3.56 12.35 -5.62
C ALA A 3 4.93 11.64 -5.66
N ILE A 4 4.98 10.36 -5.29
CA ILE A 4 6.23 9.62 -5.40
C ILE A 4 6.49 9.20 -6.85
N PRO A 5 7.76 9.21 -7.30
CA PRO A 5 8.11 8.93 -8.69
C PRO A 5 8.17 7.43 -8.96
N LEU A 6 7.08 6.72 -8.70
CA LEU A 6 6.89 5.31 -9.05
C LEU A 6 5.77 5.20 -10.09
N PRO A 7 5.89 4.30 -11.09
CA PRO A 7 4.82 4.10 -12.04
C PRO A 7 3.57 3.59 -11.33
N ALA A 8 2.39 4.04 -11.74
CA ALA A 8 1.11 3.68 -11.14
C ALA A 8 0.12 3.20 -12.19
N LEU A 9 -0.55 2.09 -11.88
CA LEU A 9 -1.45 1.37 -12.79
C LEU A 9 -2.85 1.28 -12.17
N HIS A 10 -3.86 1.65 -12.96
CA HIS A 10 -5.26 1.43 -12.64
C HIS A 10 -5.95 0.67 -13.77
N ALA A 11 -6.75 -0.34 -13.42
CA ALA A 11 -7.55 -1.09 -14.38
C ALA A 11 -8.98 -1.20 -13.85
N SER A 12 -9.95 -0.73 -14.65
CA SER A 12 -11.37 -0.76 -14.34
C SER A 12 -12.14 -1.45 -15.46
N HIS A 13 -13.48 -1.43 -15.40
CA HIS A 13 -14.29 -1.88 -16.55
C HIS A 13 -14.25 -0.87 -17.71
N ALA A 14 -13.97 0.40 -17.42
CA ALA A 14 -13.98 1.48 -18.40
C ALA A 14 -12.66 1.61 -19.16
N GLY A 15 -11.56 1.07 -18.64
CA GLY A 15 -10.26 1.10 -19.30
C GLY A 15 -9.09 0.71 -18.41
N THR A 16 -7.89 0.97 -18.93
CA THR A 16 -6.63 0.81 -18.21
C THR A 16 -5.82 2.09 -18.36
N TRP A 17 -5.28 2.59 -17.26
CA TRP A 17 -4.51 3.83 -17.20
C TRP A 17 -3.17 3.59 -16.52
N LEU A 18 -2.13 4.14 -17.13
CA LEU A 18 -0.77 4.09 -16.64
C LEU A 18 -0.26 5.51 -16.48
N ARG A 19 0.37 5.77 -15.34
CA ARG A 19 1.12 6.99 -15.07
C ARG A 19 2.56 6.63 -14.77
N GLU A 20 3.50 7.13 -15.55
CA GLU A 20 4.92 6.95 -15.29
C GLU A 20 5.37 7.83 -14.11
N ALA A 21 6.56 7.56 -13.58
CA ALA A 21 7.12 8.24 -12.40
C ALA A 21 7.03 9.78 -12.42
N ASN A 22 7.18 10.42 -13.58
CA ASN A 22 7.18 11.89 -13.71
C ASN A 22 6.39 12.37 -14.93
N SER A 23 5.36 11.63 -15.33
CA SER A 23 4.56 11.93 -16.52
C SER A 23 3.08 12.01 -16.19
N ASP A 24 2.30 12.57 -17.13
CA ASP A 24 0.85 12.55 -17.04
C ASP A 24 0.28 11.14 -17.21
N THR A 25 -0.91 10.93 -16.66
CA THR A 25 -1.64 9.68 -16.83
C THR A 25 -2.10 9.55 -18.29
N ARG A 26 -1.99 8.35 -18.85
CA ARG A 26 -2.51 8.03 -20.18
C ARG A 26 -3.25 6.70 -20.16
N GLY A 27 -4.18 6.55 -21.10
CA GLY A 27 -4.74 5.24 -21.42
C GLY A 27 -3.66 4.30 -21.97
N CYS A 28 -3.75 3.01 -21.64
CA CYS A 28 -2.88 1.98 -22.17
C CYS A 28 -3.65 0.70 -22.50
N SER A 29 -3.05 -0.17 -23.30
CA SER A 29 -3.63 -1.49 -23.56
C SER A 29 -3.39 -2.45 -22.38
N LYS A 30 -4.19 -3.52 -22.28
CA LYS A 30 -3.95 -4.57 -21.26
C LYS A 30 -2.56 -5.21 -21.40
N GLY A 31 -2.12 -5.49 -22.63
CA GLY A 31 -0.80 -6.07 -22.89
C GLY A 31 0.34 -5.13 -22.48
N GLU A 32 0.18 -3.84 -22.72
CA GLU A 32 1.13 -2.84 -22.28
C GLU A 32 1.20 -2.74 -20.75
N ALA A 33 0.05 -2.72 -20.07
CA ALA A 33 0.00 -2.73 -18.61
C ALA A 33 0.68 -3.97 -18.00
N ILE A 34 0.47 -5.14 -18.60
CA ILE A 34 1.13 -6.39 -18.18
C ILE A 34 2.64 -6.29 -18.38
N ASN A 35 3.10 -5.80 -19.53
CA ASN A 35 4.53 -5.66 -19.80
C ASN A 35 5.20 -4.72 -18.79
N VAL A 36 4.60 -3.55 -18.52
CA VAL A 36 5.15 -2.59 -17.56
C VAL A 36 5.20 -3.17 -16.15
N ALA A 37 4.14 -3.86 -15.72
CA ALA A 37 4.12 -4.49 -14.40
C ALA A 37 5.09 -5.68 -14.26
N ALA A 38 5.44 -6.34 -15.37
CA ALA A 38 6.45 -7.41 -15.38
C ALA A 38 7.89 -6.86 -15.32
N ASP A 39 8.14 -5.70 -15.94
CA ASP A 39 9.48 -5.11 -16.02
C ASP A 39 9.85 -4.30 -14.77
N THR A 40 8.89 -3.61 -14.15
CA THR A 40 9.16 -2.70 -13.02
C THR A 40 8.02 -2.78 -12.00
N PRO A 41 8.30 -2.73 -10.68
CA PRO A 41 7.26 -2.64 -9.67
C PRO A 41 6.38 -1.40 -9.88
N VAL A 42 5.07 -1.63 -10.07
CA VAL A 42 4.07 -0.57 -10.23
C VAL A 42 3.22 -0.40 -8.98
N LEU A 43 2.89 0.84 -8.63
CA LEU A 43 1.84 1.14 -7.66
C LEU A 43 0.50 0.68 -8.22
N LEU A 44 -0.26 -0.02 -7.39
CA LEU A 44 -1.59 -0.49 -7.71
C LEU A 44 -2.44 -0.55 -6.44
N LEU A 45 -3.74 -0.78 -6.62
CA LEU A 45 -4.67 -1.01 -5.52
C LEU A 45 -5.40 -2.33 -5.76
N ASN A 46 -5.27 -3.28 -4.84
CA ASN A 46 -5.88 -4.60 -4.95
C ASN A 46 -5.36 -5.37 -6.18
N ALA A 47 -4.13 -5.88 -6.08
CA ALA A 47 -3.44 -6.61 -7.14
C ALA A 47 -4.28 -7.74 -7.77
N PRO A 48 -5.00 -8.58 -6.98
CA PRO A 48 -5.88 -9.60 -7.54
C PRO A 48 -7.00 -9.03 -8.42
N LEU A 49 -7.60 -7.89 -8.01
CA LEU A 49 -8.62 -7.22 -8.81
C LEU A 49 -8.02 -6.67 -10.12
N VAL A 50 -6.86 -6.01 -10.04
CA VAL A 50 -6.17 -5.48 -11.24
C VAL A 50 -5.79 -6.62 -12.18
N ALA A 51 -5.23 -7.72 -11.69
CA ALA A 51 -4.91 -8.92 -12.47
C ALA A 51 -6.14 -9.45 -13.21
N SER A 52 -7.26 -9.59 -12.51
CA SER A 52 -8.54 -10.01 -13.08
C SER A 52 -9.02 -9.07 -14.20
N ARG A 53 -8.90 -7.75 -14.03
CA ARG A 53 -9.26 -6.75 -15.05
C ARG A 53 -8.41 -6.84 -16.30
N LEU A 54 -7.12 -7.12 -16.12
CA LEU A 54 -6.17 -7.33 -17.22
C LEU A 54 -6.32 -8.70 -17.88
N GLY A 55 -7.04 -9.64 -17.27
CA GLY A 55 -7.11 -11.03 -17.75
C GLY A 55 -5.81 -11.78 -17.55
N TYR A 56 -5.04 -11.41 -16.52
CA TYR A 56 -3.74 -11.97 -16.18
C TYR A 56 -3.87 -12.80 -14.88
N PRO A 57 -3.19 -13.96 -14.76
CA PRO A 57 -3.45 -14.91 -13.66
C PRO A 57 -3.05 -14.38 -12.30
N ASP A 58 -1.92 -13.68 -12.21
CA ASP A 58 -1.42 -13.06 -10.98
C ASP A 58 -0.56 -11.86 -11.35
N LEU A 59 -0.68 -10.78 -10.57
CA LEU A 59 0.05 -9.54 -10.79
C LEU A 59 0.80 -9.18 -9.52
N SER A 60 2.13 -9.17 -9.59
CA SER A 60 2.96 -8.65 -8.51
C SER A 60 3.17 -7.15 -8.68
N GLY A 61 3.13 -6.40 -7.57
CA GLY A 61 3.32 -4.97 -7.59
C GLY A 61 3.37 -4.39 -6.18
N LEU A 62 3.39 -3.07 -6.12
CA LEU A 62 3.36 -2.29 -4.89
C LEU A 62 1.90 -2.00 -4.54
N ASP A 63 1.21 -2.96 -3.92
CA ASP A 63 -0.19 -2.83 -3.54
C ASP A 63 -0.36 -1.91 -2.33
N LEU A 64 -1.10 -0.81 -2.50
CA LEU A 64 -1.33 0.16 -1.44
C LEU A 64 -2.19 -0.36 -0.29
N LEU A 65 -3.00 -1.40 -0.49
CA LEU A 65 -3.73 -2.01 0.62
C LEU A 65 -2.80 -2.78 1.55
N GLU A 66 -1.78 -3.44 1.01
CA GLU A 66 -0.75 -4.09 1.83
C GLU A 66 0.08 -3.05 2.59
N LEU A 67 0.47 -1.96 1.93
CA LEU A 67 1.19 -0.87 2.57
C LEU A 67 0.35 -0.21 3.68
N PHE A 68 -0.92 0.07 3.40
CA PHE A 68 -1.85 0.63 4.38
C PHE A 68 -1.97 -0.29 5.59
N ALA A 69 -2.17 -1.60 5.38
CA ALA A 69 -2.30 -2.57 6.47
C ALA A 69 -1.03 -2.69 7.33
N PHE A 70 0.15 -2.54 6.73
CA PHE A 70 1.42 -2.51 7.47
C PHE A 70 1.55 -1.25 8.34
N ILE A 71 1.19 -0.08 7.80
CA ILE A 71 1.40 1.22 8.46
C ILE A 71 0.32 1.51 9.50
N HIS A 72 -0.92 1.10 9.22
CA HIS A 72 -2.10 1.35 10.03
C HIS A 72 -2.76 0.02 10.45
N PRO A 73 -2.05 -0.83 11.23
CA PRO A 73 -2.60 -2.09 11.69
C PRO A 73 -3.91 -1.86 12.45
N ALA A 74 -4.88 -2.76 12.23
CA ALA A 74 -6.22 -2.69 12.81
C ALA A 74 -7.03 -1.42 12.45
N LYS A 75 -6.66 -0.69 11.39
CA LYS A 75 -7.51 0.34 10.79
C LYS A 75 -8.24 -0.21 9.58
N PHE A 76 -9.50 0.18 9.43
CA PHE A 76 -10.32 -0.21 8.28
C PHE A 76 -10.06 0.71 7.09
N CYS A 77 -9.89 0.13 5.91
CA CYS A 77 -9.85 0.84 4.63
C CYS A 77 -10.75 0.10 3.65
N VAL A 78 -11.68 0.83 3.01
CA VAL A 78 -12.43 0.26 1.88
C VAL A 78 -11.46 0.05 0.72
N PRO A 79 -11.41 -1.14 0.08
CA PRO A 79 -10.40 -1.48 -0.91
C PRO A 79 -10.71 -0.90 -2.31
N THR A 80 -11.01 0.40 -2.35
CA THR A 80 -11.31 1.16 -3.56
C THR A 80 -10.52 2.46 -3.57
N PRO A 81 -10.28 3.10 -4.74
CA PRO A 81 -9.55 4.37 -4.77
C PRO A 81 -10.18 5.44 -3.88
N LYS A 82 -11.51 5.56 -3.92
CA LYS A 82 -12.27 6.43 -3.03
C LYS A 82 -12.09 6.07 -1.55
N GLY A 83 -12.16 4.78 -1.24
CA GLY A 83 -11.94 4.26 0.11
C GLY A 83 -10.57 4.59 0.68
N LEU A 84 -9.52 4.42 -0.12
CA LEU A 84 -8.16 4.77 0.24
C LEU A 84 -7.98 6.28 0.40
N ALA A 85 -8.55 7.08 -0.49
CA ALA A 85 -8.53 8.54 -0.39
C ALA A 85 -9.15 9.01 0.94
N HIS A 86 -10.31 8.47 1.30
CA HIS A 86 -10.96 8.76 2.59
C HIS A 86 -10.12 8.32 3.78
N ALA A 87 -9.56 7.11 3.75
CA ALA A 87 -8.74 6.60 4.85
C ALA A 87 -7.46 7.42 5.08
N LEU A 88 -6.95 8.09 4.04
CA LEU A 88 -5.73 8.89 4.07
C LEU A 88 -5.96 10.41 4.11
N ASP A 89 -7.22 10.85 4.16
CA ASP A 89 -7.63 12.26 4.09
C ASP A 89 -7.04 12.96 2.84
N LEU A 90 -7.30 12.37 1.68
CA LEU A 90 -6.90 12.87 0.37
C LEU A 90 -8.13 13.20 -0.48
N ASP A 91 -7.95 14.12 -1.44
CA ASP A 91 -8.97 14.38 -2.45
C ASP A 91 -9.28 13.11 -3.25
N GLU A 92 -10.55 12.87 -3.51
CA GLU A 92 -10.99 11.80 -4.39
C GLU A 92 -10.55 12.06 -5.84
N ALA A 93 -10.21 10.98 -6.55
CA ALA A 93 -10.07 11.00 -8.00
C ALA A 93 -11.41 11.37 -8.64
N LYS A 94 -11.41 12.27 -9.64
CA LYS A 94 -12.65 12.71 -10.32
C LYS A 94 -13.08 11.70 -11.39
N GLY A 95 -12.11 11.02 -12.00
CA GLY A 95 -12.30 9.92 -12.95
C GLY A 95 -11.29 8.80 -12.78
N ASP A 96 -11.44 7.73 -13.54
CA ASP A 96 -10.52 6.58 -13.53
C ASP A 96 -9.10 6.99 -13.99
N GLU A 97 -8.99 7.97 -14.88
CA GLU A 97 -7.74 8.57 -15.36
C GLU A 97 -6.96 9.32 -14.28
N ASP A 98 -7.62 9.75 -13.20
CA ASP A 98 -6.97 10.44 -12.08
C ASP A 98 -6.48 9.45 -11.02
N VAL A 99 -6.95 8.19 -11.06
CA VAL A 99 -6.62 7.19 -10.03
C VAL A 99 -5.11 6.95 -9.93
N PRO A 100 -4.33 6.77 -11.02
CA PRO A 100 -2.89 6.57 -10.90
C PRO A 100 -2.15 7.71 -10.16
N GLU A 101 -2.55 8.96 -10.34
CA GLU A 101 -1.99 10.08 -9.57
C GLU A 101 -2.38 10.01 -8.09
N LEU A 102 -3.65 9.67 -7.81
CA LEU A 102 -4.09 9.41 -6.44
C LEU A 102 -3.25 8.30 -5.78
N LEU A 103 -2.91 7.22 -6.49
CA LEU A 103 -2.06 6.15 -5.95
C LEU A 103 -0.66 6.67 -5.58
N GLN A 104 -0.04 7.49 -6.44
CA GLN A 104 1.26 8.10 -6.13
C GLN A 104 1.19 9.04 -4.91
N ARG A 105 0.12 9.83 -4.79
CA ARG A 105 -0.12 10.71 -3.62
C ARG A 105 -0.34 9.90 -2.35
N ALA A 106 -1.14 8.84 -2.42
CA ALA A 106 -1.44 7.94 -1.30
C ALA A 106 -0.18 7.22 -0.80
N ALA A 107 0.63 6.71 -1.72
CA ALA A 107 1.92 6.12 -1.38
C ALA A 107 2.84 7.13 -0.68
N GLY A 108 2.94 8.36 -1.21
CA GLY A 108 3.71 9.43 -0.56
C GLY A 108 3.23 9.78 0.85
N LYS A 109 1.91 9.87 1.05
CA LYS A 109 1.29 10.10 2.36
C LYS A 109 1.65 8.99 3.35
N LEU A 110 1.54 7.73 2.92
CA LEU A 110 1.87 6.56 3.72
C LEU A 110 3.36 6.54 4.12
N LEU A 111 4.28 6.77 3.17
CA LEU A 111 5.71 6.84 3.47
C LEU A 111 6.04 8.00 4.43
N GLN A 112 5.39 9.16 4.27
CA GLN A 112 5.53 10.28 5.19
C GLN A 112 5.06 9.92 6.62
N THR A 113 3.99 9.13 6.76
CA THR A 113 3.56 8.62 8.07
C THR A 113 4.70 7.85 8.75
N CYS A 114 5.41 6.97 8.02
CA CYS A 114 6.53 6.21 8.59
C CYS A 114 7.69 7.08 9.09
N GLU A 115 7.91 8.23 8.45
CA GLU A 115 8.98 9.18 8.82
C GLU A 115 8.60 10.09 9.99
N SER A 116 7.32 10.18 10.33
CA SER A 116 6.82 11.03 11.41
C SER A 116 7.35 10.57 12.78
N SER A 117 7.74 11.52 13.64
CA SER A 117 8.06 11.24 15.04
C SER A 117 6.86 10.70 15.81
N ASP A 118 5.66 11.05 15.35
CA ASP A 118 4.39 10.83 16.06
C ASP A 118 3.60 9.67 15.44
N TRP A 119 4.25 8.80 14.66
CA TRP A 119 3.63 7.59 14.12
C TRP A 119 3.26 6.64 15.27
N ALA A 120 1.96 6.58 15.58
CA ALA A 120 1.44 5.85 16.73
C ALA A 120 1.73 4.34 16.66
N GLU A 121 1.71 3.76 15.46
CA GLU A 121 1.90 2.33 15.22
C GLU A 121 3.37 1.95 14.92
N ARG A 122 4.32 2.85 15.18
CA ARG A 122 5.75 2.63 14.89
C ARG A 122 6.38 1.45 15.64
N GLU A 123 5.92 1.18 16.85
CA GLU A 123 6.50 0.13 17.70
C GLU A 123 6.38 -1.24 17.04
N GLY A 124 7.49 -1.94 16.88
CA GLY A 124 7.57 -3.25 16.23
C GLY A 124 7.63 -3.20 14.71
N ALA A 125 7.33 -2.07 14.07
CA ALA A 125 7.27 -1.93 12.61
C ALA A 125 8.62 -2.27 11.95
N TRP A 126 9.74 -1.83 12.54
CA TRP A 126 11.08 -2.15 12.01
C TRP A 126 11.34 -3.66 12.00
N SER A 127 11.01 -4.36 13.09
CA SER A 127 11.21 -5.81 13.19
C SER A 127 10.31 -6.59 12.23
N THR A 128 9.04 -6.17 12.09
CA THR A 128 8.09 -6.73 11.12
C THR A 128 8.61 -6.53 9.69
N LEU A 129 9.12 -5.34 9.37
CA LEU A 129 9.70 -5.05 8.05
C LEU A 129 10.89 -5.97 7.73
N GLN A 130 11.78 -6.24 8.70
CA GLN A 130 12.88 -7.19 8.49
C GLN A 130 12.39 -8.62 8.18
N SER A 131 11.32 -9.06 8.86
CA SER A 131 10.73 -10.37 8.60
C SER A 131 10.07 -10.43 7.21
N LEU A 132 9.30 -9.40 6.85
CA LEU A 132 8.66 -9.30 5.53
C LEU A 132 9.69 -9.17 4.39
N ALA A 133 10.82 -8.50 4.63
CA ALA A 133 11.93 -8.43 3.68
C ALA A 133 12.49 -9.83 3.34
N ARG A 134 12.64 -10.72 4.34
CA ARG A 134 13.08 -12.11 4.12
C ARG A 134 12.07 -12.93 3.31
N LEU A 135 10.80 -12.57 3.41
CA LEU A 135 9.70 -13.14 2.61
C LEU A 135 9.54 -12.47 1.25
N ARG A 136 10.45 -11.55 0.86
CA ARG A 136 10.44 -10.80 -0.40
C ARG A 136 9.16 -9.99 -0.62
N TRP A 137 8.58 -9.47 0.46
CA TRP A 137 7.45 -8.56 0.35
C TRP A 137 7.84 -7.34 -0.52
N PRO A 138 7.09 -7.02 -1.60
CA PRO A 138 7.51 -6.02 -2.59
C PRO A 138 7.84 -4.64 -2.02
N TRP A 139 7.12 -4.22 -0.97
CA TRP A 139 7.34 -2.94 -0.31
C TRP A 139 8.60 -2.86 0.54
N ALA A 140 9.23 -4.00 0.88
CA ALA A 140 10.30 -4.02 1.88
C ALA A 140 11.47 -3.10 1.53
N GLY A 141 11.91 -3.11 0.27
CA GLY A 141 13.00 -2.25 -0.20
C GLY A 141 12.61 -0.77 -0.25
N VAL A 142 11.36 -0.46 -0.59
CA VAL A 142 10.83 0.91 -0.64
C VAL A 142 10.68 1.49 0.76
N LEU A 143 10.20 0.71 1.73
CA LEU A 143 9.96 1.14 3.11
C LEU A 143 11.21 1.22 3.98
N ALA A 144 12.24 0.41 3.69
CA ALA A 144 13.46 0.33 4.48
C ALA A 144 14.08 1.69 4.88
N PRO A 145 14.22 2.69 3.97
CA PRO A 145 14.77 4.00 4.34
C PRO A 145 13.84 4.84 5.22
N HIS A 146 12.53 4.58 5.22
CA HIS A 146 11.53 5.38 5.94
C HIS A 146 11.24 4.89 7.35
N VAL A 147 11.51 3.60 7.66
CA VAL A 147 11.25 3.02 8.97
C VAL A 147 12.50 3.06 9.84
N ARG A 148 12.53 3.95 10.83
CA ARG A 148 13.69 4.12 11.72
C ARG A 148 13.94 2.87 12.58
N LYS A 149 15.16 2.33 12.53
CA LYS A 149 15.65 1.30 13.45
C LYS A 149 15.57 1.78 14.91
N PRO A 150 14.97 1.03 15.83
CA PRO A 150 14.92 1.42 17.24
C PRO A 150 16.31 1.30 17.89
N GLU A 151 16.62 2.21 18.82
CA GLU A 151 17.91 2.22 19.55
C GLU A 151 18.05 1.07 20.54
N ARG A 152 16.92 0.56 21.04
CA ARG A 152 16.81 -0.58 21.94
C ARG A 152 15.83 -1.58 21.37
N ALA A 153 15.99 -2.86 21.73
CA ALA A 153 14.98 -3.86 21.41
C ALA A 153 13.63 -3.42 21.98
N GLU A 154 12.64 -3.30 21.11
CA GLU A 154 11.28 -2.96 21.51
C GLU A 154 10.64 -4.13 22.24
N LYS A 155 9.78 -3.83 23.23
CA LYS A 155 9.12 -4.86 24.00
C LYS A 155 8.18 -5.65 23.09
N TRP A 156 8.06 -6.95 23.33
CA TRP A 156 7.15 -7.81 22.56
C TRP A 156 5.72 -7.28 22.71
N LEU A 157 4.99 -7.08 21.61
CA LEU A 157 3.65 -6.46 21.62
C LEU A 157 2.68 -7.14 22.61
N PHE A 158 2.73 -8.48 22.69
CA PHE A 158 1.90 -9.27 23.59
C PHE A 158 2.24 -9.10 25.08
N SER A 159 3.38 -8.47 25.42
CA SER A 159 3.69 -8.12 26.81
C SER A 159 2.88 -6.93 27.35
N ARG A 160 2.12 -6.24 26.48
CA ARG A 160 1.28 -5.08 26.84
C ARG A 160 -0.21 -5.35 26.75
N LEU A 161 -0.61 -6.45 26.12
CA LEU A 161 -2.01 -6.83 26.05
C LEU A 161 -2.40 -7.50 27.37
N PRO A 162 -3.58 -7.19 27.93
CA PRO A 162 -4.12 -7.98 29.03
C PRO A 162 -4.24 -9.44 28.58
N GLU A 163 -4.05 -10.38 29.52
CA GLU A 163 -4.34 -11.78 29.22
C GLU A 163 -5.77 -11.92 28.70
N TRP A 164 -5.92 -12.68 27.62
CA TRP A 164 -7.22 -13.00 27.07
C TRP A 164 -7.95 -13.91 28.07
N GLU A 165 -8.97 -13.38 28.76
CA GLU A 165 -9.87 -14.19 29.58
C GLU A 165 -11.03 -14.71 28.74
N GLU A 166 -10.99 -16.01 28.41
CA GLU A 166 -12.11 -16.71 27.78
C GLU A 166 -13.16 -17.03 28.86
N ALA A 167 -14.12 -16.12 29.06
CA ALA A 167 -15.21 -16.37 29.99
C ALA A 167 -16.15 -17.45 29.41
N PRO A 168 -16.50 -18.51 30.16
CA PRO A 168 -17.44 -19.52 29.68
C PRO A 168 -18.79 -18.87 29.36
N GLU A 169 -19.48 -19.39 28.33
CA GLU A 169 -20.87 -18.99 28.06
C GLU A 169 -21.70 -19.16 29.32
N ARG A 170 -22.50 -18.15 29.65
CA ARG A 170 -23.39 -18.20 30.82
C ARG A 170 -24.38 -19.36 30.61
N PRO A 171 -24.62 -20.20 31.64
CA PRO A 171 -25.52 -21.34 31.56
C PRO A 171 -26.98 -20.94 31.32
#